data_AF-A0A7C4SAN0-F1
#
_entry.id   AF-A0A7C4SAN0-F1
#
_cell.length_a   1.000
_cell.length_b   1.000
_cell.length_c   1.000
_cell.angle_alpha   90.00
_cell.angle_beta   90.00
_cell.angle_gamma   90.00
#
_symmetry.space_group_name_H-M   'P 1'
#
loop_
_entity.id
_entity.type
_entity.pdbx_description
1 polymer ?
#
loop_
_entity_poly.entity_id
_entity_poly.type
_entity_poly.pdbx_seq_one_letter_code
_entity_poly.pdbx_strand_id
1 'polypeptide(L)'
;LEKLKEAGLELIPREDIVERTVFHRFRDKPECGKDRLICICNKVTEEEVREAVRRGSKTLQGVMFRTGACMGVCQGSRCLSEVIEVISDELGVKPSNITLRGGGSWILKTS
;
A
#
# COMPACT_ATOMS: atom_id res chain seq x y z
N LEU A 1 -16.59 -14.72 -21.21
CA LEU A 1 -15.92 -14.74 -22.54
C LEU A 1 -16.92 -14.53 -23.66
N GLU A 2 -17.99 -15.34 -23.75
CA GLU A 2 -19.07 -15.14 -24.74
C GLU A 2 -19.68 -13.74 -24.71
N LYS A 3 -20.09 -13.24 -23.53
CA LYS A 3 -20.65 -11.88 -23.38
C LYS A 3 -19.74 -10.75 -23.87
N LEU A 4 -18.41 -10.95 -23.87
CA LEU A 4 -17.45 -9.94 -24.36
C LEU A 4 -17.35 -9.98 -25.89
N LYS A 5 -17.42 -11.18 -26.48
CA LYS A 5 -17.44 -11.38 -27.93
C LYS A 5 -18.75 -10.90 -28.55
N GLU A 6 -19.87 -11.14 -27.88
CA GLU A 6 -21.20 -10.63 -28.27
C GLU A 6 -21.27 -9.10 -28.29
N ALA A 7 -20.51 -8.44 -27.41
CA ALA A 7 -20.37 -6.98 -27.39
C ALA A 7 -19.42 -6.44 -28.48
N GLY A 8 -18.91 -7.30 -29.38
CA GLY A 8 -18.02 -6.92 -30.48
C GLY A 8 -16.58 -6.64 -30.06
N LEU A 9 -16.18 -7.04 -28.85
CA LEU A 9 -14.80 -6.85 -28.38
C LEU A 9 -13.91 -8.02 -28.78
N GLU A 10 -12.79 -7.70 -29.41
CA GLU A 10 -11.73 -8.66 -29.74
C GLU A 10 -10.85 -8.92 -28.50
N LEU A 11 -10.58 -10.19 -28.24
CA LEU A 11 -9.74 -10.61 -27.12
C LEU A 11 -8.33 -10.89 -27.63
N ILE A 12 -7.38 -10.05 -27.25
CA ILE A 12 -5.97 -10.22 -27.57
C ILE A 12 -5.28 -10.90 -26.38
N PRO A 13 -4.71 -12.11 -26.54
CA PRO A 13 -3.93 -12.76 -25.50
C PRO A 13 -2.73 -11.88 -25.14
N ARG A 14 -2.54 -11.63 -23.84
CA ARG A 14 -1.33 -10.97 -23.35
C ARG A 14 -0.30 -12.04 -23.03
N GLU A 15 0.81 -12.03 -23.76
CA GLU A 15 1.91 -12.99 -23.56
C GLU A 15 2.75 -12.63 -22.31
N ASP A 16 2.89 -11.34 -22.02
CA ASP A 16 3.69 -10.83 -20.89
C ASP A 16 2.92 -10.81 -19.57
N ILE A 17 2.43 -11.96 -19.10
CA ILE A 17 1.81 -12.08 -17.79
C ILE A 17 2.91 -12.31 -16.76
N VAL A 18 3.28 -11.24 -16.04
CA VAL A 18 4.17 -11.34 -14.89
C VAL A 18 3.38 -11.94 -13.72
N GLU A 19 3.77 -13.13 -13.29
CA GLU A 19 3.23 -13.74 -12.09
C GLU A 19 3.60 -12.88 -10.87
N ARG A 20 2.59 -12.46 -10.11
CA ARG A 20 2.79 -11.62 -8.93
C ARG A 20 2.93 -12.50 -7.71
N THR A 21 4.01 -12.30 -6.97
CA THR A 21 4.16 -12.92 -5.64
C THR A 21 3.05 -12.43 -4.73
N VAL A 22 2.47 -13.34 -3.94
CA VAL A 22 1.40 -13.01 -3.01
C VAL A 22 1.90 -12.04 -1.95
N PHE A 23 1.08 -11.06 -1.59
CA PHE A 23 1.33 -10.18 -0.45
C PHE A 23 0.65 -10.79 0.78
N HIS A 24 1.44 -11.28 1.73
CA HIS A 24 0.91 -11.89 2.95
C HIS A 24 0.59 -10.80 3.97
N ARG A 25 -0.67 -10.77 4.42
CA ARG A 25 -1.11 -9.83 5.44
C ARG A 25 -1.22 -10.49 6.79
N PHE A 26 -0.75 -9.82 7.85
CA PHE A 26 -0.81 -10.36 9.21
C PHE A 26 -2.26 -10.67 9.62
N ARG A 27 -3.20 -9.82 9.24
CA ARG A 27 -4.63 -10.05 9.48
C ARG A 27 -5.15 -11.37 8.90
N ASP A 28 -4.63 -11.79 7.74
CA ASP A 28 -5.11 -12.94 7.00
C ASP A 28 -4.33 -14.22 7.36
N LYS A 29 -3.05 -14.08 7.76
CA LYS A 29 -2.15 -15.15 8.19
C LYS A 29 -1.38 -14.75 9.46
N PRO A 30 -1.97 -14.85 10.66
CA PRO A 30 -1.36 -14.35 11.89
C PRO A 30 0.00 -14.96 12.23
N GLU A 31 0.28 -16.18 11.77
CA GLU A 31 1.58 -16.85 11.92
C GLU A 31 2.75 -16.09 11.29
N CYS A 32 2.48 -15.17 10.36
CA CYS A 32 3.51 -14.32 9.74
C CYS A 32 3.84 -13.06 10.54
N GLY A 33 3.13 -12.74 11.63
CA GLY A 33 3.35 -11.50 12.38
C GLY A 33 4.10 -11.71 13.68
N LYS A 34 5.37 -11.28 13.69
CA LYS A 34 6.13 -11.07 14.92
C LYS A 34 6.54 -9.60 15.11
N ASP A 35 6.04 -8.73 14.25
CA ASP A 35 6.49 -7.34 14.15
C ASP A 35 5.55 -6.36 14.84
N ARG A 36 6.06 -5.15 15.09
CA ARG A 36 5.33 -4.05 15.71
C ARG A 36 4.04 -3.74 14.93
N LEU A 37 2.92 -3.64 15.64
CA LEU A 37 1.62 -3.29 15.06
C LEU A 37 1.49 -1.77 14.89
N ILE A 38 1.27 -1.31 13.65
CA ILE A 38 1.13 0.12 13.31
C ILE A 38 -0.36 0.51 13.19
N CYS A 39 -1.18 -0.32 12.53
CA CYS A 39 -2.61 -0.06 12.39
C CYS A 39 -3.43 -1.10 13.15
N ILE A 40 -4.00 -0.70 14.29
CA ILE A 40 -4.85 -1.59 15.10
C ILE A 40 -6.14 -1.96 14.37
N CYS A 41 -6.80 -0.99 13.71
CA CYS A 41 -8.09 -1.21 13.09
C CYS A 41 -8.05 -2.28 11.98
N ASN A 42 -6.97 -2.31 11.20
CA ASN A 42 -6.80 -3.25 10.10
C ASN A 42 -5.76 -4.33 10.36
N LYS A 43 -5.20 -4.37 11.57
CA LYS A 43 -4.13 -5.29 11.98
C LYS A 43 -2.95 -5.30 11.01
N VAL A 44 -2.37 -4.11 10.77
CA VAL A 44 -1.22 -3.93 9.87
C VAL A 44 0.06 -3.73 10.70
N THR A 45 1.10 -4.50 10.41
CA THR A 45 2.42 -4.41 11.03
C THR A 45 3.33 -3.40 10.32
N GLU A 46 4.41 -3.01 10.99
CA GLU A 46 5.47 -2.19 10.41
C GLU A 46 6.11 -2.86 9.19
N GLU A 47 6.37 -4.16 9.27
CA GLU A 47 6.98 -4.93 8.18
C GLU A 47 6.09 -4.98 6.94
N GLU A 48 4.75 -5.05 7.08
CA GLU A 48 3.85 -4.94 5.93
C GLU A 48 3.96 -3.58 5.22
N VAL A 49 4.18 -2.50 5.97
CA VAL A 49 4.40 -1.17 5.40
C VAL A 49 5.74 -1.14 4.66
N ARG A 50 6.81 -1.68 5.27
CA ARG A 50 8.15 -1.77 4.65
C ARG A 50 8.14 -2.63 3.39
N GLU A 51 7.52 -3.81 3.44
CA GLU A 51 7.38 -4.71 2.29
C GLU A 51 6.57 -4.07 1.16
N ALA A 52 5.52 -3.31 1.48
CA ALA A 52 4.78 -2.55 0.46
C ALA A 52 5.69 -1.54 -0.26
N VAL A 53 6.59 -0.88 0.47
CA VAL A 53 7.59 0.05 -0.09
C VAL A 53 8.64 -0.69 -0.92
N ARG A 54 9.19 -1.82 -0.44
CA ARG A 54 10.16 -2.66 -1.18
C ARG A 54 9.58 -3.18 -2.50
N ARG A 55 8.28 -3.44 -2.54
CA ARG A 55 7.52 -3.78 -3.77
C ARG A 55 7.16 -2.58 -4.66
N GLY A 56 7.65 -1.39 -4.33
CA GLY A 56 7.58 -0.20 -5.17
C GLY A 56 6.48 0.82 -4.80
N SER A 57 5.81 0.70 -3.66
CA SER A 57 4.96 1.79 -3.18
C SER A 57 5.80 2.99 -2.75
N LYS A 58 5.68 4.11 -3.48
CA LYS A 58 6.40 5.38 -3.19
C LYS A 58 5.50 6.49 -2.64
N THR A 59 4.22 6.20 -2.44
CA THR A 59 3.19 7.15 -2.00
C THR A 59 2.40 6.55 -0.84
N LEU A 60 1.82 7.41 0.00
CA LEU A 60 0.98 6.96 1.11
C LEU A 60 -0.18 6.09 0.61
N GLN A 61 -0.88 6.52 -0.44
CA GLN A 61 -2.02 5.76 -0.98
C GLN A 61 -1.57 4.41 -1.58
N GLY A 62 -0.36 4.36 -2.17
CA GLY A 62 0.22 3.10 -2.64
C GLY A 62 0.44 2.09 -1.51
N VAL A 63 0.83 2.55 -0.32
CA VAL A 63 0.90 1.70 0.88
C VAL A 63 -0.51 1.33 1.36
N MET A 64 -1.42 2.30 1.48
CA MET A 64 -2.79 2.06 1.94
C MET A 64 -3.50 0.98 1.10
N PHE A 65 -3.36 0.99 -0.22
CA PHE A 65 -3.99 0.00 -1.09
C PHE A 65 -3.40 -1.40 -0.96
N ARG A 66 -2.11 -1.54 -0.62
CA ARG A 66 -1.49 -2.86 -0.42
C ARG A 66 -1.80 -3.42 0.95
N THR A 67 -1.67 -2.61 1.99
CA THR A 67 -1.74 -3.08 3.39
C THR A 67 -3.11 -2.89 4.04
N GLY A 68 -3.87 -1.90 3.60
CA GLY A 68 -5.09 -1.44 4.28
C GLY A 68 -4.84 -0.49 5.45
N ALA A 69 -3.60 -0.07 5.72
CA ALA A 69 -3.34 0.94 6.75
C ALA A 69 -4.11 2.24 6.45
N CYS A 70 -4.46 2.98 7.50
CA CYS A 70 -5.28 4.21 7.43
C CYS A 70 -6.72 4.06 6.89
N MET A 71 -7.16 2.87 6.47
CA MET A 71 -8.52 2.63 5.92
C MET A 71 -9.50 2.01 6.91
N GLY A 72 -9.16 1.96 8.20
CA GLY A 72 -10.01 1.38 9.25
C GLY A 72 -11.04 2.37 9.79
N VAL A 73 -11.76 2.02 10.85
CA VAL A 73 -12.77 2.93 11.46
C VAL A 73 -12.21 4.30 11.85
N CYS A 74 -10.91 4.38 12.20
CA CYS A 74 -10.26 5.64 12.56
C CYS A 74 -9.85 6.51 11.36
N GLN A 75 -9.93 6.01 10.12
CA GLN A 75 -9.57 6.73 8.89
C GLN A 75 -8.19 7.39 8.94
N GLY A 76 -7.21 6.73 9.56
CA GLY A 76 -5.83 7.19 9.64
C GLY A 76 -5.52 8.13 10.81
N SER A 77 -6.52 8.60 11.58
CA SER A 77 -6.30 9.54 12.69
C SER A 77 -5.30 9.06 13.75
N ARG A 78 -5.07 7.74 13.84
CA ARG A 78 -4.11 7.13 14.78
C ARG A 78 -2.76 6.77 14.17
N CYS A 79 -2.74 6.19 12.97
CA CYS A 79 -1.54 5.54 12.43
C CYS A 79 -0.89 6.30 11.28
N LEU A 80 -1.49 7.41 10.81
CA LEU A 80 -1.02 8.14 9.64
C LEU A 80 0.43 8.63 9.78
N SER A 81 0.78 9.24 10.91
CA SER A 81 2.13 9.74 11.17
C SER A 81 3.16 8.61 11.17
N GLU A 82 2.88 7.53 11.91
CA GLU A 82 3.77 6.37 11.98
C GLU A 82 3.94 5.69 10.62
N VAL A 83 2.88 5.57 9.81
CA VAL A 83 2.98 5.03 8.45
C VAL A 83 3.86 5.91 7.58
N ILE A 84 3.72 7.24 7.66
CA ILE A 84 4.57 8.17 6.91
C ILE A 84 6.04 8.05 7.34
N GLU A 85 6.32 7.94 8.64
CA GLU A 85 7.68 7.72 9.17
C GLU A 85 8.29 6.44 8.63
N VAL A 86 7.57 5.31 8.69
CA VAL A 86 8.07 4.03 8.18
C VAL A 86 8.35 4.10 6.67
N ILE A 87 7.48 4.74 5.90
CA ILE A 87 7.71 4.97 4.46
C ILE A 87 8.95 5.84 4.24
N SER A 88 9.08 6.91 5.02
CA SER A 88 10.20 7.85 4.96
C SER A 88 11.53 7.15 5.20
N ASP A 89 11.59 6.35 6.27
CA ASP A 89 12.75 5.58 6.67
C ASP A 89 13.12 4.53 5.62
N GLU A 90 12.15 3.77 5.12
CA GLU A 90 12.39 2.72 4.12
C GLU A 90 12.84 3.29 2.76
N LEU A 91 12.39 4.50 2.41
CA LEU A 91 12.81 5.19 1.18
C LEU A 91 14.08 6.05 1.35
N GLY A 92 14.53 6.31 2.58
CA GLY A 92 15.63 7.23 2.85
C GLY A 92 15.34 8.68 2.45
N VAL A 93 14.08 9.11 2.53
CA VAL A 93 13.66 10.50 2.22
C VAL A 93 13.16 11.20 3.48
N LYS A 94 12.88 12.51 3.39
CA LYS A 94 12.24 13.25 4.47
C LYS A 94 10.73 12.99 4.49
N PRO A 95 10.04 13.02 5.65
CA PRO A 95 8.59 12.84 5.71
C PRO A 95 7.82 13.87 4.85
N SER A 96 8.35 15.09 4.71
CA SER A 96 7.78 16.14 3.86
C SER A 96 7.80 15.83 2.37
N ASN A 97 8.63 14.86 1.93
CA ASN A 97 8.69 14.44 0.53
C ASN A 97 7.64 13.35 0.21
N ILE A 98 6.97 12.79 1.23
CA ILE A 98 5.94 11.79 1.04
C ILE A 98 4.65 12.46 0.57
N THR A 99 4.11 11.98 -0.53
CA THR A 99 2.88 12.47 -1.14
C THR A 99 1.75 11.46 -0.99
N LEU A 100 0.51 11.93 -1.07
CA LEU A 100 -0.66 11.07 -0.99
C LEU A 100 -0.73 10.14 -2.21
N ARG A 101 -0.65 10.69 -3.42
CA ARG A 101 -0.85 9.99 -4.70
C ARG A 101 0.31 10.15 -5.70
N GLY A 102 1.38 10.85 -5.32
CA GLY A 102 2.41 11.31 -6.25
C GLY A 102 2.16 12.74 -6.75
N GLY A 103 3.11 13.27 -7.54
CA GLY A 103 3.00 14.62 -8.09
C GLY A 103 2.80 15.69 -7.01
N GLY A 104 1.86 16.63 -7.24
CA GLY A 104 1.59 17.76 -6.34
C GLY A 104 0.70 17.45 -5.11
N SER A 105 0.53 16.18 -4.74
CA SER A 105 -0.37 15.77 -3.63
C SER A 105 0.34 15.74 -2.28
N TRP A 106 0.81 16.90 -1.84
CA TRP A 106 1.59 17.06 -0.61
C TRP A 106 0.74 16.82 0.65
N ILE A 107 1.28 16.07 1.60
CA ILE A 107 0.66 15.84 2.92
C ILE A 107 1.19 16.87 3.91
N LEU A 108 2.51 17.04 3.94
CA LEU A 108 3.21 18.01 4.77
C LEU A 108 3.85 19.03 3.83
N LYS A 109 3.46 20.30 3.97
CA LYS A 109 4.08 21.41 3.24
C LYS A 109 4.81 22.29 4.24
N THR A 110 6.13 22.34 4.14
CA THR A 110 6.94 23.30 4.89
C THR A 110 6.91 24.64 4.15
N SER A 111 6.64 25.71 4.89
CA SER A 111 6.69 27.11 4.44
C SER A 111 8.11 27.57 4.14
#